data_AF-A0A0C9T2S6-F1
#
_entry.id   AF-A0A0C9T2S6-F1
#
_cell.length_a   1.000
_cell.length_b   1.000
_cell.length_c   1.000
_cell.angle_alpha   90.00
_cell.angle_beta   90.00
_cell.angle_gamma   90.00
#
_symmetry.space_group_name_H-M   'P 1'
#
loop_
_entity.id
_entity.type
_entity.pdbx_description
1 polymer ?
#
loop_
_entity_poly.entity_id
_entity_poly.type
_entity_poly.pdbx_seq_one_letter_code
_entity_poly.pdbx_strand_id
1 'polypeptide(L)'
;IAGAGGIISNAKDLVPWLQTLILMGQHPITNENIILKAAIDKAAEGALVMQPSPADPSMSPIGYGLVQLSFSYQGYYIVEHDGATVGHYTIISWAPFDGVGIAILTNALPPGGSPLQELVKWRIYEKALGLKHIDWES
;
A
#
# COMPACT_ATOMS: atom_id res chain seq x y z
N ILE A 1 -16.41 20.62 -2.00
CA ILE A 1 -15.09 20.48 -2.67
C ILE A 1 -14.54 19.12 -2.25
N ALA A 2 -14.40 18.18 -3.19
CA ALA A 2 -13.73 16.91 -2.97
C ALA A 2 -12.23 17.13 -3.28
N GLY A 3 -11.44 17.40 -2.24
CA GLY A 3 -9.98 17.55 -2.35
C GLY A 3 -9.27 16.19 -2.39
N ALA A 4 -8.01 16.16 -1.97
CA ALA A 4 -7.14 14.97 -1.98
C ALA A 4 -7.66 13.74 -1.21
N GLY A 5 -8.70 13.88 -0.38
CA GLY A 5 -9.31 12.79 0.40
C GLY A 5 -10.82 12.61 0.17
N GLY A 6 -11.35 13.06 -0.98
CA GLY A 6 -12.79 13.03 -1.26
C GLY A 6 -13.32 11.75 -1.90
N ILE A 7 -12.46 10.78 -2.20
CA ILE A 7 -12.86 9.51 -2.82
C ILE A 7 -13.53 8.63 -1.76
N ILE A 8 -14.76 8.18 -2.04
CA ILE A 8 -15.47 7.17 -1.26
C ILE A 8 -15.48 5.90 -2.10
N SER A 9 -14.98 4.80 -1.53
CA SER A 9 -14.78 3.55 -2.26
C SER A 9 -15.07 2.33 -1.37
N ASN A 10 -15.08 1.15 -1.98
CA ASN A 10 -15.24 -0.12 -1.30
C ASN A 10 -14.35 -1.21 -1.93
N ALA A 11 -14.32 -2.40 -1.33
CA ALA A 11 -13.48 -3.51 -1.82
C ALA A 11 -13.76 -3.89 -3.29
N LYS A 12 -15.01 -3.84 -3.76
CA LYS A 12 -15.35 -4.16 -5.16
C LYS A 12 -14.73 -3.18 -6.16
N ASP A 13 -14.54 -1.93 -5.75
CA ASP A 13 -13.93 -0.91 -6.60
C ASP A 13 -12.39 -1.03 -6.57
N LEU A 14 -11.82 -1.25 -5.37
CA LEU A 14 -10.37 -1.26 -5.17
C LEU A 14 -9.69 -2.54 -5.68
N VAL A 15 -10.35 -3.69 -5.62
CA VAL A 15 -9.78 -4.97 -6.08
C VAL A 15 -9.35 -4.92 -7.56
N PRO A 16 -10.22 -4.58 -8.53
CA PRO A 16 -9.80 -4.55 -9.94
C PRO A 16 -8.74 -3.47 -10.21
N TRP A 17 -8.76 -2.36 -9.46
CA TRP A 17 -7.72 -1.34 -9.55
C TRP A 17 -6.36 -1.84 -9.04
N LEU A 18 -6.31 -2.48 -7.87
CA LEU A 18 -5.09 -3.09 -7.34
C LEU A 18 -4.55 -4.20 -8.27
N GLN A 19 -5.44 -5.05 -8.80
CA GLN A 19 -5.06 -6.05 -9.80
C GLN A 19 -4.46 -5.40 -11.05
N THR A 20 -5.02 -4.29 -11.51
CA THR A 20 -4.47 -3.53 -12.63
C THR A 20 -3.05 -3.03 -12.33
N LEU A 21 -2.78 -2.54 -11.12
CA LEU A 21 -1.43 -2.09 -10.72
C LEU A 21 -0.44 -3.27 -10.69
N ILE A 22 -0.84 -4.40 -10.11
CA ILE A 22 -0.03 -5.63 -10.07
C ILE A 22 0.27 -6.15 -11.47
N LEU A 23 -0.73 -6.10 -12.37
CA LEU A 23 -0.59 -6.47 -13.78
C LEU A 23 0.04 -5.36 -14.64
N MET A 24 0.72 -4.41 -14.01
CA MET A 24 1.50 -3.37 -14.69
C MET A 24 0.68 -2.54 -15.70
N GLY A 25 -0.59 -2.30 -15.36
CA GLY A 25 -1.50 -1.45 -16.10
C GLY A 25 -2.50 -2.19 -16.99
N GLN A 26 -2.44 -3.52 -17.03
CA GLN A 26 -3.40 -4.35 -17.75
C GLN A 26 -4.65 -4.61 -16.89
N HIS A 27 -5.82 -4.38 -17.47
CA HIS A 27 -7.09 -4.66 -16.81
C HIS A 27 -7.28 -6.18 -16.62
N PRO A 28 -7.62 -6.67 -15.42
CA PRO A 28 -7.57 -8.10 -15.07
C PRO A 28 -8.56 -9.00 -15.81
N ILE A 29 -9.59 -8.43 -16.45
CA ILE A 29 -10.64 -9.20 -17.15
C ILE A 29 -10.53 -9.05 -18.66
N THR A 30 -10.32 -7.83 -19.15
CA THR A 30 -10.34 -7.52 -20.59
C THR A 30 -8.96 -7.65 -21.23
N ASN A 31 -7.90 -7.74 -20.43
CA ASN A 31 -6.50 -7.71 -20.87
C ASN A 31 -6.10 -6.44 -21.63
N GLU A 32 -6.93 -5.39 -21.59
CA GLU A 32 -6.61 -4.10 -22.17
C GLU A 32 -5.58 -3.36 -21.31
N ASN A 33 -4.60 -2.73 -21.95
CA ASN A 33 -3.66 -1.85 -21.25
C ASN A 33 -4.34 -0.50 -21.00
N ILE A 34 -4.77 -0.28 -19.76
CA ILE A 34 -5.49 0.94 -19.34
C ILE A 34 -4.59 1.96 -18.65
N ILE A 35 -3.45 1.54 -18.10
CA ILE A 35 -2.42 2.41 -17.55
C ILE A 35 -1.09 2.04 -18.19
N LEU A 36 -0.28 3.03 -18.58
CA LEU A 36 1.07 2.76 -19.07
C LEU A 36 1.93 2.25 -17.91
N LYS A 37 2.64 1.14 -18.11
CA LYS A 37 3.60 0.62 -17.12
C LYS A 37 4.57 1.70 -16.63
N ALA A 38 5.09 2.53 -17.54
CA ALA A 38 6.00 3.63 -17.18
C ALA A 38 5.38 4.64 -16.20
N ALA A 39 4.07 4.86 -16.24
CA ALA A 39 3.38 5.73 -15.29
C ALA A 39 3.28 5.08 -13.90
N ILE A 40 3.03 3.77 -13.85
CA ILE A 40 3.02 2.99 -12.59
C ILE A 40 4.41 2.98 -11.96
N ASP A 41 5.44 2.65 -12.75
CA ASP A 41 6.84 2.65 -12.30
C ASP A 41 7.23 4.04 -11.77
N LYS A 42 6.85 5.11 -12.48
CA LYS A 42 7.16 6.48 -12.06
C LYS A 42 6.43 6.88 -10.78
N ALA A 43 5.20 6.41 -10.59
CA ALA A 43 4.43 6.70 -9.38
C ALA A 43 4.98 5.95 -8.15
N ALA A 44 5.51 4.74 -8.36
CA ALA A 44 6.17 3.93 -7.34
C ALA A 44 7.59 4.39 -6.99
N GLU A 45 8.23 5.24 -7.81
CA GLU A 45 9.59 5.73 -7.59
C GLU A 45 9.65 6.68 -6.39
N GLY A 46 10.50 6.38 -5.41
CA GLY A 46 10.84 7.32 -4.33
C GLY A 46 11.68 8.47 -4.88
N ALA A 47 11.07 9.66 -5.02
CA ALA A 47 11.75 10.86 -5.50
C ALA A 47 12.43 11.65 -4.37
N LEU A 48 11.95 11.46 -3.14
CA LEU A 48 12.36 12.17 -1.94
C LEU A 48 12.58 11.13 -0.83
N VAL A 49 13.51 11.38 0.07
CA VAL A 49 13.65 10.57 1.29
C VAL A 49 12.73 11.17 2.35
N MET A 50 11.68 10.47 2.74
CA MET A 50 10.76 10.91 3.78
C MET A 50 11.25 10.47 5.16
N GLN A 51 11.76 9.24 5.26
CA GLN A 51 12.37 8.72 6.48
C GLN A 51 13.75 8.15 6.14
N PRO A 52 14.85 8.85 6.49
CA PRO A 52 16.20 8.46 6.07
C PRO A 52 16.76 7.25 6.83
N SER A 53 16.23 6.95 8.02
CA SER A 53 16.66 5.82 8.84
C SER A 53 15.51 4.81 8.98
N PRO A 54 15.76 3.51 8.80
CA PRO A 54 14.73 2.50 8.99
C PRO A 54 14.27 2.46 10.46
N ALA A 55 12.99 2.18 10.67
CA ALA A 55 12.43 2.04 12.02
C ALA A 55 12.83 0.71 12.69
N ASP A 56 13.14 -0.30 11.89
CA ASP A 56 13.53 -1.65 12.33
C ASP A 56 14.50 -2.26 11.29
N PRO A 57 15.41 -3.19 11.66
CA PRO A 57 16.33 -3.82 10.69
C PRO A 57 15.65 -4.58 9.54
N SER A 58 14.38 -4.95 9.69
CA SER A 58 13.58 -5.54 8.62
C SER A 58 13.10 -4.51 7.59
N MET A 59 13.19 -3.22 7.86
CA MET A 59 12.72 -2.17 6.96
C MET A 59 13.87 -1.41 6.30
N SER A 60 13.61 -0.85 5.13
CA SER A 60 14.48 0.17 4.54
C SER A 60 14.10 1.57 5.02
N PRO A 61 14.93 2.60 4.72
CA PRO A 61 14.45 3.98 4.66
C PRO A 61 13.20 4.10 3.77
N ILE A 62 12.37 5.12 4.05
CA ILE A 62 11.13 5.36 3.31
C ILE A 62 11.33 6.49 2.30
N GLY A 63 11.11 6.16 1.04
CA GLY A 63 10.98 7.10 -0.07
C GLY A 63 9.54 7.60 -0.22
N TYR A 64 9.40 8.78 -0.81
CA TYR A 64 8.11 9.34 -1.22
C TYR A 64 8.19 9.84 -2.67
N GLY A 65 7.22 9.43 -3.47
CA GLY A 65 7.12 9.71 -4.90
C GLY A 65 5.90 10.55 -5.25
N LEU A 66 5.25 10.22 -6.37
CA LEU A 66 4.01 10.84 -6.79
C LEU A 66 2.84 10.37 -5.91
N VAL A 67 2.79 10.88 -4.68
CA VAL A 67 1.74 10.58 -3.69
C VAL A 67 1.75 9.10 -3.28
N GLN A 68 2.92 8.48 -3.23
CA GLN A 68 3.08 7.10 -2.75
C GLN A 68 4.37 6.98 -1.95
N LEU A 69 4.30 6.21 -0.88
CA LEU A 69 5.44 5.76 -0.10
C LEU A 69 6.05 4.55 -0.79
N SER A 70 7.37 4.45 -0.73
CA SER A 70 8.11 3.30 -1.21
C SER A 70 9.23 2.91 -0.26
N PHE A 71 9.30 1.62 0.07
CA PHE A 71 10.29 1.07 0.98
C PHE A 71 10.36 -0.45 0.81
N SER A 72 11.30 -1.10 1.50
CA SER A 72 11.38 -2.55 1.55
C SER A 72 10.99 -3.05 2.95
N TYR A 73 10.26 -4.16 3.00
CA TYR A 73 9.96 -4.92 4.22
C TYR A 73 10.48 -6.35 4.05
N GLN A 74 11.41 -6.76 4.92
CA GLN A 74 12.17 -8.02 4.84
C GLN A 74 12.77 -8.30 3.44
N GLY A 75 13.19 -7.24 2.74
CA GLY A 75 13.77 -7.34 1.39
C GLY A 75 12.76 -7.28 0.23
N TYR A 76 11.46 -7.18 0.51
CA TYR A 76 10.41 -7.06 -0.50
C TYR A 76 10.02 -5.60 -0.70
N TYR A 77 10.01 -5.13 -1.95
CA TYR A 77 9.68 -3.75 -2.26
C TYR A 77 8.18 -3.52 -2.19
N ILE A 78 7.78 -2.58 -1.36
CA ILE A 78 6.39 -2.23 -1.07
C ILE A 78 6.16 -0.78 -1.50
N VAL A 79 4.99 -0.56 -2.10
CA VAL A 79 4.49 0.77 -2.45
C VAL A 79 3.13 0.95 -1.81
N GLU A 80 2.89 2.08 -1.14
CA GLU A 80 1.64 2.29 -0.42
C GLU A 80 1.23 3.75 -0.26
N HIS A 81 -0.02 3.93 0.14
CA HIS A 81 -0.52 5.19 0.67
C HIS A 81 -1.62 4.90 1.70
N ASP A 82 -1.56 5.61 2.82
CA ASP A 82 -2.60 5.57 3.85
C ASP A 82 -3.59 6.73 3.68
N GLY A 83 -4.69 6.70 4.43
CA GLY A 83 -5.65 7.79 4.46
C GLY A 83 -6.50 7.73 5.71
N ALA A 84 -6.87 8.91 6.20
CA ALA A 84 -7.69 9.04 7.40
C ALA A 84 -8.71 10.15 7.24
N THR A 85 -9.95 9.86 7.65
CA THR A 85 -10.98 10.87 7.92
C THR A 85 -11.66 10.52 9.26
N VAL A 86 -12.56 11.37 9.75
CA VAL A 86 -13.21 11.13 11.04
C VAL A 86 -13.91 9.77 11.04
N GLY A 87 -13.43 8.87 11.92
CA GLY A 87 -13.97 7.52 12.09
C GLY A 87 -13.63 6.53 10.98
N HIS A 88 -12.75 6.88 10.02
CA HIS A 88 -12.39 6.00 8.91
C HIS A 88 -10.89 6.03 8.62
N TYR A 89 -10.31 4.85 8.42
CA TYR A 89 -8.91 4.71 8.03
C TYR A 89 -8.78 3.73 6.88
N THR A 90 -7.82 4.02 6.01
CA THR A 90 -7.53 3.23 4.84
C THR A 90 -6.03 3.03 4.74
N ILE A 91 -5.63 1.84 4.32
CA ILE A 91 -4.33 1.65 3.72
C ILE A 91 -4.46 0.82 2.44
N ILE A 92 -3.76 1.28 1.41
CA ILE A 92 -3.62 0.60 0.14
C ILE A 92 -2.13 0.39 -0.08
N SER A 93 -1.73 -0.86 -0.24
CA SER A 93 -0.33 -1.27 -0.35
C SER A 93 -0.22 -2.38 -1.39
N TRP A 94 0.86 -2.40 -2.16
CA TRP A 94 1.13 -3.47 -3.12
C TRP A 94 2.64 -3.70 -3.27
N ALA A 95 2.99 -4.94 -3.63
CA ALA A 95 4.34 -5.39 -3.88
C ALA A 95 4.56 -5.58 -5.40
N PRO A 96 5.19 -4.62 -6.10
CA PRO A 96 5.25 -4.60 -7.56
C PRO A 96 5.92 -5.81 -8.19
N PHE A 97 6.79 -6.51 -7.45
CA PHE A 97 7.56 -7.64 -7.95
C PHE A 97 7.01 -8.99 -7.52
N ASP A 98 6.01 -9.02 -6.63
CA ASP A 98 5.63 -10.23 -5.90
C ASP A 98 4.15 -10.59 -6.06
N GLY A 99 3.39 -9.80 -6.81
CA GLY A 99 2.01 -10.12 -7.15
C GLY A 99 1.02 -9.98 -5.99
N VAL A 100 1.38 -9.28 -4.93
CA VAL A 100 0.54 -9.08 -3.73
C VAL A 100 0.02 -7.65 -3.68
N GLY A 101 -1.28 -7.50 -3.43
CA GLY A 101 -1.92 -6.21 -3.17
C GLY A 101 -2.88 -6.31 -2.01
N ILE A 102 -2.94 -5.25 -1.21
CA ILE A 102 -3.68 -5.18 0.05
C ILE A 102 -4.44 -3.85 0.07
N ALA A 103 -5.74 -3.92 0.29
CA ALA A 103 -6.56 -2.77 0.65
C ALA A 103 -7.29 -3.08 1.96
N ILE A 104 -7.06 -2.26 2.99
CA ILE A 104 -7.73 -2.36 4.28
C ILE A 104 -8.53 -1.08 4.48
N LEU A 105 -9.83 -1.23 4.70
CA LEU A 105 -10.78 -0.15 4.96
C LEU A 105 -11.41 -0.38 6.34
N THR A 106 -11.31 0.60 7.23
CA THR A 106 -11.88 0.51 8.59
C THR A 106 -12.78 1.72 8.86
N ASN A 107 -13.81 1.52 9.69
CA ASN A 107 -14.81 2.53 10.03
C ASN A 107 -15.19 2.54 11.53
N ALA A 108 -14.22 2.32 12.42
CA ALA A 108 -14.45 2.15 13.86
C ALA A 108 -14.12 3.40 14.71
N LEU A 109 -14.80 3.52 15.87
CA LEU A 109 -14.54 4.49 16.94
C LEU A 109 -13.83 3.80 18.13
N PRO A 110 -12.99 4.49 18.93
CA PRO A 110 -12.72 5.93 18.94
C PRO A 110 -11.86 6.41 17.76
N PRO A 111 -11.86 7.73 17.45
CA PRO A 111 -11.06 8.31 16.38
C PRO A 111 -9.57 8.04 16.63
N GLY A 112 -8.94 7.35 15.69
CA GLY A 112 -7.57 6.88 15.79
C GLY A 112 -7.49 5.58 15.03
N GLY A 113 -6.93 5.62 13.83
CA GLY A 113 -6.70 4.47 12.99
C GLY A 113 -5.77 3.63 13.77
N SER A 114 -6.32 2.57 14.36
CA SER A 114 -5.54 1.75 15.25
C SER A 114 -4.30 1.29 14.47
N PRO A 115 -3.11 1.21 15.09
CA PRO A 115 -1.96 0.53 14.51
C PRO A 115 -2.32 -0.88 14.00
N LEU A 116 -3.47 -1.43 14.41
CA LEU A 116 -4.08 -2.62 13.85
C LEU A 116 -4.06 -2.71 12.32
N GLN A 117 -4.36 -1.66 11.55
CA GLN A 117 -4.34 -1.79 10.08
C GLN A 117 -2.93 -2.05 9.54
N GLU A 118 -1.92 -1.41 10.15
CA GLU A 118 -0.50 -1.65 9.86
C GLU A 118 -0.10 -3.07 10.25
N LEU A 119 -0.44 -3.49 11.47
CA LEU A 119 -0.15 -4.84 11.96
C LEU A 119 -0.81 -5.93 11.11
N VAL A 120 -2.07 -5.71 10.70
CA VAL A 120 -2.79 -6.62 9.81
C VAL A 120 -2.15 -6.66 8.43
N LYS A 121 -1.76 -5.50 7.86
CA LYS A 121 -1.01 -5.44 6.59
C LYS A 121 0.27 -6.25 6.67
N TRP A 122 1.10 -6.06 7.69
CA TRP A 122 2.33 -6.84 7.86
C TRP A 122 2.05 -8.32 8.01
N ARG A 123 1.03 -8.69 8.80
CA ARG A 123 0.66 -10.09 8.97
C ARG A 123 0.18 -10.73 7.66
N ILE A 124 -0.50 -9.99 6.80
CA ILE A 124 -0.92 -10.46 5.48
C ILE A 124 0.29 -10.63 4.56
N TYR A 125 1.20 -9.65 4.48
CA TYR A 125 2.43 -9.78 3.68
C TYR A 125 3.29 -10.95 4.11
N GLU A 126 3.51 -11.12 5.41
CA GLU A 126 4.27 -12.25 5.94
C GLU A 126 3.68 -13.60 5.53
N LYS A 127 2.35 -13.74 5.61
CA LYS A 127 1.67 -14.97 5.18
C LYS A 127 1.71 -15.17 3.67
N ALA A 128 1.49 -14.10 2.89
CA ALA A 128 1.42 -14.17 1.44
C ALA A 128 2.79 -14.46 0.81
N LEU A 129 3.87 -13.93 1.40
CA LEU A 129 5.24 -14.02 0.89
C LEU A 129 6.09 -15.06 1.65
N GLY A 130 5.53 -15.72 2.68
CA GLY A 130 6.25 -16.74 3.47
C GLY A 130 7.38 -16.16 4.34
N LEU A 131 7.21 -14.94 4.83
CA LEU A 131 8.23 -14.22 5.59
C LEU A 131 8.24 -14.65 7.06
N LYS A 132 9.33 -14.31 7.75
CA LYS A 132 9.41 -14.46 9.20
C LYS A 132 8.39 -13.51 9.85
N HIS A 133 7.65 -14.00 10.83
CA HIS A 133 6.77 -13.15 11.62
C HIS A 133 7.60 -12.22 12.51
N ILE A 134 7.30 -10.91 12.47
CA ILE A 134 7.83 -9.91 13.38
C ILE A 134 6.71 -9.50 14.33
N ASP A 135 6.98 -9.63 15.63
CA ASP A 135 6.09 -9.14 16.67
C ASP A 135 6.45 -7.69 17.00
N TRP A 136 5.58 -6.77 16.58
CA TRP A 136 5.77 -5.33 16.74
C TRP A 136 5.34 -4.82 18.13
N GLU A 137 4.77 -5.68 18.98
CA GLU A 137 4.29 -5.35 20.33
C GLU A 137 5.30 -5.77 21.44
N SER A 138 6.47 -6.30 21.06
CA SER A 138 7.53 -6.72 21.99
C SER A 138 8.46 -5.59 22.44
#